data_AF-A0A4R5XJ46-F1
#
_entry.id   AF-A0A4R5XJ46-F1
#
_cell.length_a   1.000
_cell.length_b   1.000
_cell.length_c   1.000
_cell.angle_alpha   90.00
_cell.angle_beta   90.00
_cell.angle_gamma   90.00
#
_symmetry.space_group_name_H-M   'P 1'
#
loop_
_entity.id
_entity.type
_entity.pdbx_description
1 polymer ?
#
loop_
_entity_poly.entity_id
_entity_poly.type
_entity_poly.pdbx_seq_one_letter_code
_entity_poly.pdbx_strand_id
1 'polypeptide(L)'
;MKKGKVLFISVCIFVLLGGSFYLYSAFFNEEDRAESDFSQMTETEQARVLKEVNEFEQTLRVEGGFYDQVADEMESKGYGGYSILGSMYSKEDVRLQIILEKSDVTKKDEEHVQGIFTELMIQNDMDPMVFTIEVKDRKSAEW
;
A
#
# COMPACT_ATOMS: atom_id res chain seq x y z
N MET A 1 8.02 46.25 -7.74
CA MET A 1 8.21 45.05 -6.87
C MET A 1 7.37 43.84 -7.33
N LYS A 2 7.31 43.47 -8.63
CA LYS A 2 6.42 42.38 -9.10
C LYS A 2 7.12 41.21 -9.85
N LYS A 3 8.39 41.33 -10.25
CA LYS A 3 9.07 40.30 -11.07
C LYS A 3 9.65 39.12 -10.28
N GLY A 4 10.07 39.33 -9.02
CA GLY A 4 10.65 38.26 -8.20
C GLY A 4 9.65 37.19 -7.72
N LYS A 5 8.38 37.54 -7.54
CA LYS A 5 7.35 36.61 -7.04
C LYS A 5 6.92 35.58 -8.10
N VAL A 6 6.94 35.95 -9.38
CA VAL A 6 6.54 35.06 -10.48
C VAL A 6 7.61 33.98 -10.73
N LEU A 7 8.88 34.33 -10.54
CA LEU A 7 10.00 33.40 -10.75
C LEU A 7 10.06 32.32 -9.66
N PHE A 8 9.73 32.68 -8.41
CA PHE A 8 9.69 31.74 -7.29
C PHE A 8 8.55 30.71 -7.42
N ILE A 9 7.36 31.15 -7.85
CA ILE A 9 6.19 30.27 -8.05
C ILE A 9 6.45 29.24 -9.17
N SER A 10 7.11 29.65 -10.25
CA SER A 10 7.45 28.75 -11.36
C SER A 10 8.40 27.63 -10.91
N VAL A 11 9.43 27.95 -10.13
CA VAL A 11 10.39 26.96 -9.61
C VAL A 11 9.69 25.97 -8.66
N CYS A 12 8.79 26.42 -7.79
CA CYS A 12 8.03 25.53 -6.91
C CYS A 12 7.17 24.54 -7.70
N ILE A 13 6.55 24.96 -8.80
CA ILE A 13 5.73 24.07 -9.64
C ILE A 13 6.60 23.01 -10.33
N PHE A 14 7.77 23.40 -10.86
CA PHE A 14 8.68 22.43 -11.48
C PHE A 14 9.25 21.41 -10.48
N VAL A 15 9.54 21.83 -9.25
CA VAL A 15 10.00 20.92 -8.18
C VAL A 15 8.88 19.96 -7.76
N LEU A 16 7.64 20.44 -7.65
CA LEU A 16 6.49 19.59 -7.33
C LEU A 16 6.21 18.57 -8.44
N LEU A 17 6.24 18.99 -9.71
CA LEU A 17 6.02 18.10 -10.86
C LEU A 17 7.16 17.07 -11.02
N GLY A 18 8.41 17.49 -10.79
CA GLY A 18 9.55 16.58 -10.83
C GLY A 18 9.53 15.56 -9.68
N GLY A 19 9.15 15.99 -8.48
CA GLY A 19 8.98 15.12 -7.32
C GLY A 19 7.85 14.10 -7.51
N SER A 20 6.69 14.53 -8.02
CA SER A 20 5.57 13.62 -8.31
C SER A 20 5.91 12.62 -9.41
N PHE A 21 6.64 13.05 -10.45
CA PHE A 21 7.07 12.13 -11.51
C PHE A 21 8.09 11.11 -11.02
N TYR A 22 9.03 11.51 -10.16
CA TYR A 22 10.01 10.61 -9.56
C TYR A 22 9.34 9.55 -8.67
N LEU A 23 8.43 9.98 -7.78
CA LEU A 23 7.64 9.09 -6.93
C LEU A 23 6.77 8.13 -7.76
N TYR A 24 6.12 8.63 -8.82
CA TYR A 24 5.35 7.80 -9.74
C TYR A 24 6.22 6.75 -10.44
N SER A 25 7.39 7.15 -10.93
CA SER A 25 8.32 6.21 -11.60
C SER A 25 8.92 5.18 -10.64
N ALA A 26 9.15 5.53 -9.37
CA ALA A 26 9.64 4.58 -8.37
C ALA A 26 8.62 3.47 -8.09
N PHE A 27 7.33 3.83 -8.06
CA PHE A 27 6.25 2.89 -7.74
C PHE A 27 6.01 1.84 -8.84
N PHE A 28 5.91 2.28 -10.11
CA PHE A 28 5.65 1.37 -11.24
C PHE A 28 6.84 0.47 -11.60
N ASN A 29 8.07 0.93 -11.38
CA ASN A 29 9.26 0.14 -11.72
C ASN A 29 9.47 -1.07 -10.80
N GLU A 30 8.80 -1.15 -9.65
CA GLU A 30 9.04 -2.19 -8.65
C GLU A 30 8.14 -3.41 -8.84
N GLU A 31 6.92 -3.21 -9.33
CA GLU A 31 5.99 -4.27 -9.71
C GLU A 31 6.51 -5.09 -10.91
N ASP A 32 6.96 -4.41 -11.97
CA ASP A 32 7.59 -5.03 -13.13
C ASP A 32 8.88 -5.81 -12.77
N ARG A 33 9.60 -5.35 -11.73
CA ARG A 33 10.81 -6.02 -11.26
C ARG A 33 10.50 -7.29 -10.49
N ALA A 34 9.50 -7.26 -9.60
CA ALA A 34 9.10 -8.45 -8.83
C ALA A 34 8.61 -9.58 -9.76
N GLU A 35 7.83 -9.25 -10.79
CA GLU A 35 7.37 -10.21 -11.79
C GLU A 35 8.53 -10.74 -12.64
N SER A 36 9.42 -9.85 -13.09
CA SER A 36 10.65 -10.22 -13.81
C SER A 36 11.53 -11.16 -12.98
N ASP A 37 11.78 -10.84 -11.71
CA ASP A 37 12.63 -11.64 -10.83
C ASP A 37 12.03 -13.02 -10.59
N PHE A 38 10.72 -13.11 -10.36
CA PHE A 38 10.03 -14.39 -10.24
C PHE A 38 10.13 -15.23 -11.52
N SER A 39 9.98 -14.62 -12.69
CA SER A 39 10.08 -15.32 -13.99
C SER A 39 11.48 -15.87 -14.30
N GLN A 40 12.52 -15.27 -13.71
CA GLN A 40 13.91 -15.68 -13.86
C GLN A 40 14.34 -16.78 -12.86
N MET A 41 13.53 -17.05 -11.84
CA MET A 41 13.77 -18.12 -10.87
C MET A 41 13.63 -19.51 -11.49
N THR A 42 14.27 -20.49 -10.86
CA THR A 42 14.03 -21.91 -11.19
C THR A 42 12.63 -22.34 -10.75
N GLU A 43 12.07 -23.39 -11.38
CA GLU A 43 10.75 -23.93 -11.00
C GLU A 43 10.68 -24.31 -9.51
N THR A 44 11.78 -24.84 -8.96
CA THR A 44 11.88 -25.18 -7.53
C THR A 44 11.84 -23.96 -6.61
N GLU A 45 12.43 -22.85 -7.02
CA GLU A 45 12.40 -21.59 -6.27
C GLU A 45 11.03 -20.94 -6.35
N GLN A 46 10.42 -20.91 -7.54
CA GLN A 46 9.05 -20.43 -7.73
C GLN A 46 8.06 -21.21 -6.86
N ALA A 47 8.16 -22.55 -6.85
CA ALA A 47 7.32 -23.39 -6.00
C ALA A 47 7.50 -23.11 -4.51
N ARG A 48 8.75 -22.82 -4.07
CA ARG A 48 9.02 -22.43 -2.68
C ARG A 48 8.40 -21.08 -2.34
N VAL A 49 8.61 -20.06 -3.19
CA VAL A 49 8.05 -18.71 -2.98
C VAL A 49 6.53 -18.75 -2.96
N LEU A 50 5.89 -19.44 -3.91
CA LEU A 50 4.43 -19.61 -3.94
C LEU A 50 3.90 -20.28 -2.68
N LYS A 51 4.60 -21.31 -2.20
CA LYS A 51 4.24 -21.98 -0.95
C LYS A 51 4.33 -21.03 0.24
N GLU A 52 5.43 -20.29 0.37
CA GLU A 52 5.64 -19.32 1.47
C GLU A 52 4.60 -18.20 1.45
N VAL A 53 4.29 -17.65 0.27
CA VAL A 53 3.25 -16.65 0.05
C VAL A 53 1.88 -17.18 0.46
N ASN A 54 1.51 -18.38 0.01
CA ASN A 54 0.22 -18.97 0.33
C ASN A 54 0.09 -19.33 1.83
N GLU A 55 1.17 -19.84 2.46
CA GLU A 55 1.17 -20.08 3.90
C GLU A 55 1.00 -18.77 4.68
N PHE A 56 1.71 -17.70 4.29
CA PHE A 56 1.56 -16.39 4.93
C PHE A 56 0.16 -15.79 4.72
N GLU A 57 -0.38 -15.82 3.50
CA GLU A 57 -1.74 -15.36 3.19
C GLU A 57 -2.81 -16.10 4.04
N GLN A 58 -2.63 -17.40 4.27
CA GLN A 58 -3.52 -18.17 5.15
C GLN A 58 -3.46 -17.70 6.60
N THR A 59 -2.27 -17.31 7.10
CA THR A 59 -2.17 -16.76 8.47
C THR A 59 -2.91 -15.43 8.63
N LEU A 60 -3.01 -14.62 7.57
CA LEU A 60 -3.74 -13.36 7.60
C LEU A 60 -5.27 -13.55 7.57
N ARG A 61 -5.76 -14.63 6.95
CA ARG A 61 -7.18 -14.91 6.67
C ARG A 61 -7.85 -15.89 7.62
N VAL A 62 -7.12 -16.47 8.57
CA VAL A 62 -7.74 -17.34 9.58
C VAL A 62 -8.81 -16.58 10.35
N GLU A 63 -9.88 -17.25 10.78
CA GLU A 63 -10.92 -16.65 11.61
C GLU A 63 -10.32 -16.06 12.90
N GLY A 64 -10.64 -14.79 13.18
CA GLY A 64 -10.02 -14.00 14.25
C GLY A 64 -8.58 -13.53 13.95
N GLY A 65 -8.11 -13.76 12.73
CA GLY A 65 -6.78 -13.39 12.26
C GLY A 65 -6.65 -11.89 11.96
N PHE A 66 -5.58 -11.53 11.28
CA PHE A 66 -5.22 -10.14 11.03
C PHE A 66 -6.33 -9.35 10.33
N TYR A 67 -6.93 -9.89 9.27
CA TYR A 67 -7.96 -9.14 8.53
C TYR A 67 -9.26 -8.94 9.31
N ASP A 68 -9.63 -9.87 10.19
CA ASP A 68 -10.79 -9.71 11.06
C ASP A 68 -10.53 -8.62 12.11
N GLN A 69 -9.33 -8.61 12.72
CA GLN A 69 -8.93 -7.55 13.66
C GLN A 69 -8.90 -6.18 13.00
N VAL A 70 -8.40 -6.10 11.75
CA VAL A 70 -8.44 -4.87 10.95
C VAL A 70 -9.89 -4.43 10.72
N ALA A 71 -10.80 -5.36 10.41
CA ALA A 71 -12.20 -5.04 10.18
C ALA A 71 -12.86 -4.44 11.41
N ASP A 72 -12.67 -5.07 12.58
CA ASP A 72 -13.19 -4.58 13.85
C ASP A 72 -12.66 -3.18 14.19
N GLU A 73 -11.34 -2.97 14.04
CA GLU A 73 -10.73 -1.69 14.37
C GLU A 73 -11.18 -0.59 13.38
N MET A 74 -11.21 -0.88 12.07
CA MET A 74 -11.67 0.04 11.04
C MET A 74 -13.13 0.46 11.25
N GLU A 75 -14.02 -0.49 11.57
CA GLU A 75 -15.41 -0.20 11.88
C GLU A 75 -15.53 0.68 13.13
N SER A 76 -14.77 0.36 14.20
CA SER A 76 -14.77 1.15 15.45
C SER A 76 -14.34 2.61 15.26
N LYS A 77 -13.47 2.87 14.26
CA LYS A 77 -13.01 4.23 13.91
C LYS A 77 -13.91 4.94 12.91
N GLY A 78 -14.99 4.31 12.45
CA GLY A 78 -15.96 4.90 11.52
C GLY A 78 -15.61 4.73 10.04
N TYR A 79 -14.74 3.79 9.68
CA TYR A 79 -14.44 3.39 8.30
C TYR A 79 -15.27 2.18 7.85
N GLY A 80 -16.52 2.09 8.30
CA GLY A 80 -17.45 1.04 7.84
C GLY A 80 -17.70 1.17 6.34
N GLY A 81 -17.26 0.18 5.56
CA GLY A 81 -17.27 0.22 4.09
C GLY A 81 -15.89 0.50 3.52
N TYR A 82 -15.12 -0.57 3.34
CA TYR A 82 -13.82 -0.54 2.64
C TYR A 82 -13.55 -1.88 1.95
N SER A 83 -12.52 -1.91 1.10
CA SER A 83 -12.02 -3.12 0.47
C SER A 83 -10.49 -3.15 0.56
N ILE A 84 -9.91 -4.33 0.71
CA ILE A 84 -8.46 -4.54 0.69
C ILE A 84 -8.13 -5.30 -0.58
N LEU A 85 -7.27 -4.74 -1.42
CA LEU A 85 -6.59 -5.46 -2.48
C LEU A 85 -5.16 -5.73 -2.03
N GLY A 86 -4.76 -6.99 -1.99
CA GLY A 86 -3.42 -7.40 -1.60
C GLY A 86 -2.70 -8.05 -2.77
N SER A 87 -1.50 -7.55 -3.07
CA SER A 87 -0.53 -8.23 -3.94
C SER A 87 0.65 -8.67 -3.08
N MET A 88 1.03 -9.93 -3.20
CA MET A 88 2.11 -10.50 -2.42
C MET A 88 3.10 -11.18 -3.36
N TYR A 89 4.26 -10.56 -3.52
CA TYR A 89 5.32 -11.04 -4.40
C TYR A 89 6.29 -11.94 -3.63
N SER A 90 6.51 -11.65 -2.36
CA SER A 90 7.23 -12.47 -1.39
C SER A 90 6.73 -12.17 0.03
N LYS A 91 7.28 -12.85 1.04
CA LYS A 91 7.02 -12.49 2.45
C LYS A 91 7.64 -11.15 2.86
N GLU A 92 8.54 -10.61 2.04
CA GLU A 92 9.27 -9.36 2.30
C GLU A 92 8.76 -8.19 1.44
N ASP A 93 7.87 -8.44 0.48
CA ASP A 93 7.20 -7.42 -0.34
C ASP A 93 5.70 -7.73 -0.44
N VAL A 94 4.95 -7.08 0.45
CA VAL A 94 3.49 -7.15 0.52
C VAL A 94 2.92 -5.77 0.21
N ARG A 95 2.07 -5.69 -0.79
CA ARG A 95 1.44 -4.42 -1.20
C ARG A 95 -0.04 -4.48 -0.91
N LEU A 96 -0.53 -3.53 -0.13
CA LEU A 96 -1.92 -3.42 0.24
C LEU A 96 -2.49 -2.11 -0.30
N GLN A 97 -3.58 -2.21 -1.05
CA GLN A 97 -4.39 -1.07 -1.43
C GLN A 97 -5.72 -1.12 -0.67
N ILE A 98 -5.93 -0.11 0.17
CA ILE A 98 -7.11 0.04 1.02
C ILE A 98 -8.04 1.04 0.37
N ILE A 99 -9.17 0.55 -0.15
CA ILE A 99 -10.13 1.36 -0.87
C ILE A 99 -11.28 1.70 0.08
N LEU A 100 -11.37 2.96 0.49
CA LEU A 100 -12.46 3.45 1.32
C LEU A 100 -13.67 3.81 0.45
N GLU A 101 -14.88 3.45 0.89
CA GLU A 101 -16.11 3.80 0.16
C GLU A 101 -16.41 5.31 0.18
N LYS A 102 -15.87 6.02 1.18
CA LYS A 102 -15.95 7.47 1.30
C LYS A 102 -15.30 8.15 0.08
N SER A 103 -15.99 9.14 -0.49
CA SER A 103 -15.38 10.04 -1.48
C SER A 103 -14.47 11.07 -0.80
N ASP A 104 -13.38 11.45 -1.47
CA ASP A 104 -12.43 12.46 -1.02
C ASP A 104 -11.67 12.02 0.24
N VAL A 105 -10.93 10.91 0.12
CA VAL A 105 -9.98 10.46 1.14
C VAL A 105 -8.95 11.57 1.37
N THR A 106 -8.83 11.99 2.62
CA THR A 106 -7.90 13.04 3.01
C THR A 106 -6.59 12.43 3.49
N LYS A 107 -5.49 13.20 3.47
CA LYS A 107 -4.21 12.80 4.08
C LYS A 107 -4.35 12.33 5.54
N LYS A 108 -5.29 12.91 6.29
CA LYS A 108 -5.58 12.49 7.67
C LYS A 108 -6.23 11.11 7.71
N ASP A 109 -7.12 10.81 6.76
CA ASP A 109 -7.71 9.48 6.63
C ASP A 109 -6.63 8.45 6.25
N GLU A 110 -5.75 8.78 5.31
CA GLU A 110 -4.60 7.93 4.94
C GLU A 110 -3.73 7.61 6.16
N GLU A 111 -3.27 8.64 6.89
CA GLU A 111 -2.41 8.49 8.07
C GLU A 111 -3.10 7.65 9.16
N HIS A 112 -4.40 7.83 9.36
CA HIS A 112 -5.15 7.11 10.39
C HIS A 112 -5.32 5.64 10.01
N VAL A 113 -5.70 5.34 8.77
CA VAL A 113 -5.85 3.97 8.28
C VAL A 113 -4.50 3.26 8.24
N GLN A 114 -3.45 3.89 7.73
CA GLN A 114 -2.09 3.33 7.79
C GLN A 114 -1.65 3.05 9.23
N GLY A 115 -2.01 3.93 10.17
CA GLY A 115 -1.77 3.73 11.60
C GLY A 115 -2.44 2.47 12.14
N ILE A 116 -3.72 2.24 11.82
CA ILE A 116 -4.46 1.04 12.24
C ILE A 116 -3.75 -0.23 11.77
N PHE A 117 -3.42 -0.30 10.48
CA PHE A 117 -2.73 -1.47 9.93
C PHE A 117 -1.36 -1.68 10.58
N THR A 118 -0.57 -0.61 10.72
CA THR A 118 0.77 -0.67 11.32
C THR A 118 0.70 -1.15 12.77
N GLU A 119 -0.25 -0.64 13.56
CA GLU A 119 -0.43 -1.04 14.95
C GLU A 119 -0.80 -2.52 15.05
N LEU A 120 -1.75 -2.98 14.25
CA LEU A 120 -2.16 -4.39 14.24
C LEU A 120 -1.05 -5.31 13.73
N MET A 121 -0.22 -4.86 12.78
CA MET A 121 0.95 -5.62 12.33
C MET A 121 1.92 -5.84 13.49
N ILE A 122 2.23 -4.79 14.24
CA ILE A 122 3.11 -4.87 15.42
C ILE A 122 2.50 -5.81 16.48
N GLN A 123 1.19 -5.73 16.73
CA GLN A 123 0.50 -6.58 17.70
C GLN A 123 0.50 -8.06 17.32
N ASN A 124 0.59 -8.38 16.03
CA ASN A 124 0.64 -9.74 15.49
C ASN A 124 2.07 -10.20 15.15
N ASP A 125 3.10 -9.55 15.72
CA ASP A 125 4.53 -9.85 15.49
C ASP A 125 4.96 -9.81 14.01
N MET A 126 4.27 -9.01 13.19
CA MET A 126 4.63 -8.76 11.79
C MET A 126 5.48 -7.49 11.67
N ASP A 127 6.48 -7.51 10.79
CA ASP A 127 7.30 -6.33 10.49
C ASP A 127 6.53 -5.38 9.55
N PRO A 128 6.14 -4.18 9.97
CA PRO A 128 5.41 -3.26 9.10
C PRO A 128 6.22 -2.79 7.88
N MET A 129 7.55 -2.92 7.91
CA MET A 129 8.42 -2.47 6.82
C MET A 129 8.30 -3.33 5.57
N VAL A 130 7.77 -4.56 5.68
CA VAL A 130 7.51 -5.41 4.50
C VAL A 130 6.20 -5.04 3.80
N PHE A 131 5.39 -4.16 4.41
CA PHE A 131 4.10 -3.75 3.89
C PHE A 131 4.15 -2.35 3.29
N THR A 132 3.82 -2.25 2.00
CA THR A 132 3.52 -0.97 1.36
C THR A 132 2.01 -0.78 1.35
N ILE A 133 1.52 0.24 2.09
CA ILE A 133 0.08 0.50 2.24
C ILE A 133 -0.31 1.78 1.53
N GLU A 134 -1.17 1.65 0.53
CA GLU A 134 -1.80 2.76 -0.18
C GLU A 134 -3.26 2.86 0.20
N VAL A 135 -3.74 4.06 0.55
CA VAL A 135 -5.16 4.28 0.88
C VAL A 135 -5.78 5.15 -0.20
N LYS A 136 -6.85 4.66 -0.83
CA LYS A 136 -7.54 5.32 -1.95
C LYS A 136 -9.03 5.49 -1.67
N ASP A 137 -9.64 6.46 -2.35
CA ASP A 137 -11.09 6.52 -2.44
C ASP A 137 -11.59 5.62 -3.59
N ARG A 138 -12.85 5.19 -3.51
CA ARG A 138 -13.45 4.31 -4.53
C ARG A 138 -13.41 4.88 -5.96
N LYS A 139 -13.37 6.20 -6.15
CA LYS A 139 -13.36 6.82 -7.49
C LYS A 139 -11.95 6.90 -8.08
N SER A 140 -10.92 6.99 -7.25
CA SER A 140 -9.50 7.00 -7.65
C SER A 140 -8.89 5.59 -7.75
N ALA A 141 -9.58 4.57 -7.26
CA ALA A 141 -9.27 3.18 -7.56
C ALA A 141 -9.63 2.86 -9.03
N GLU A 142 -8.64 2.90 -9.92
CA GLU A 142 -8.77 2.36 -11.28
C GLU A 142 -8.71 0.83 -11.23
N TRP A 143 -9.66 0.17 -11.89
CA TRP A 143 -9.80 -1.29 -12.00
C TRP A 143 -10.00 -1.70 -13.46
#